data_AF-A0A8T6J4W4-F1
#
_entry.id   AF-A0A8T6J4W4-F1
#
_cell.length_a   1.000
_cell.length_b   1.000
_cell.length_c   1.000
_cell.angle_alpha   90.00
_cell.angle_beta   90.00
_cell.angle_gamma   90.00
#
_symmetry.space_group_name_H-M   'P 1'
#
loop_
_entity.id
_entity.type
_entity.pdbx_description
1 polymer ?
#
loop_
_entity_poly.entity_id
_entity_poly.type
_entity_poly.pdbx_seq_one_letter_code
_entity_poly.pdbx_strand_id
1 'polypeptide(L)'
;MSFRLGVDVGGTFTDLLLVNEQSGEMYTAKVPSTPEDSSIGVSNGIDRVCGDADVNPGDITHVMHGTTVATNTILTGTGARVGLVTTKGYRQVLQIARSFVPGGLGGWVIYNKSLPIAPLALTIEADERVGADGS
;
A
#
# COMPACT_ATOMS: atom_id res chain seq x y z
N MET A 1 26.48 18.59 2.37
CA MET A 1 26.31 17.53 3.39
C MET A 1 25.30 16.54 2.83
N SER A 2 25.31 15.27 3.25
CA SER A 2 24.36 14.29 2.74
C SER A 2 23.41 13.89 3.86
N PHE A 3 22.12 14.14 3.67
CA PHE A 3 21.07 13.71 4.57
C PHE A 3 20.21 12.63 3.92
N ARG A 4 19.77 11.68 4.73
CA ARG A 4 18.75 10.69 4.35
C ARG A 4 17.48 10.95 5.12
N LEU A 5 16.35 10.88 4.43
CA LEU A 5 15.04 11.07 5.02
C LEU A 5 14.23 9.77 4.94
N GLY A 6 13.77 9.26 6.08
CA GLY A 6 12.70 8.27 6.16
C GLY A 6 11.36 8.97 6.40
N VAL A 7 10.32 8.52 5.71
CA VAL A 7 8.94 8.98 5.88
C VAL A 7 8.06 7.76 6.03
N ASP A 8 7.18 7.73 7.03
CA ASP A 8 6.12 6.73 7.17
C ASP A 8 4.76 7.41 7.26
N VAL A 9 3.95 7.25 6.21
CA VAL A 9 2.61 7.80 6.14
C VAL A 9 1.60 6.82 6.74
N GLY A 10 1.11 7.15 7.93
CA GLY A 10 0.01 6.47 8.60
C GLY A 10 -1.36 7.07 8.28
N GLY A 11 -2.43 6.46 8.82
CA GLY A 11 -3.79 7.00 8.73
C GLY A 11 -4.01 8.24 9.61
N THR A 12 -3.33 8.34 10.75
CA THR A 12 -3.51 9.44 11.72
C THR A 12 -2.34 10.41 11.71
N PHE A 13 -1.12 9.89 11.63
CA PHE A 13 0.11 10.67 11.67
C PHE A 13 1.06 10.23 10.57
N THR A 14 1.86 11.18 10.10
CA THR A 14 3.03 10.94 9.26
C THR A 14 4.27 11.15 10.12
N ASP A 15 5.10 10.12 10.19
CA ASP A 15 6.34 10.09 10.96
C ASP A 15 7.54 10.29 10.03
N LEU A 16 8.53 11.07 10.48
CA LEU A 16 9.73 11.38 9.71
C LEU A 16 10.99 11.17 10.55
N LEU A 17 12.04 10.69 9.90
CA LEU A 17 13.38 10.51 10.47
C LEU A 17 14.41 11.07 9.49
N LEU A 18 15.08 12.16 9.86
CA LEU A 18 16.18 12.75 9.12
C LEU A 18 17.50 12.30 9.76
N VAL A 19 18.43 11.79 8.95
CA VAL A 19 19.73 11.31 9.41
C VAL A 19 20.85 12.05 8.68
N ASN A 20 21.74 12.69 9.42
CA ASN A 20 23.00 13.21 8.89
C ASN A 20 23.96 12.05 8.66
N GLU A 21 24.37 11.79 7.42
CA GLU A 21 25.23 10.65 7.12
C GLU A 21 26.68 10.80 7.61
N GLN A 22 27.13 12.03 7.88
CA GLN A 22 28.49 12.30 8.33
C GLN A 22 28.60 12.24 9.85
N SER A 23 27.70 12.92 10.57
CA SER A 23 27.72 12.95 12.05
C SER A 23 26.97 11.79 12.69
N GLY A 24 26.01 11.18 11.98
CA GLY A 24 25.08 10.21 12.54
C GLY A 24 23.97 10.83 13.39
N GLU A 25 23.88 12.16 13.48
CA GLU A 25 22.79 12.84 14.16
C GLU A 25 21.45 12.55 13.50
N MET A 26 20.42 12.45 14.34
CA MET A 26 19.07 12.10 13.93
C MET A 26 18.08 13.11 14.45
N TYR A 27 17.14 13.50 13.58
CA TYR A 27 16.04 14.38 13.90
C TYR A 27 14.73 13.68 13.53
N THR A 28 13.70 13.89 14.33
CA THR A 28 12.39 13.29 14.09
C THR A 28 11.31 14.35 14.06
N ALA A 29 10.28 14.11 13.25
CA ALA A 29 9.06 14.87 13.29
C ALA A 29 7.86 13.94 13.20
N LYS A 30 6.76 14.35 13.83
CA LYS A 30 5.47 13.69 13.73
C LYS A 30 4.43 14.76 13.47
N VAL A 31 3.74 14.65 12.35
CA VAL A 31 2.71 15.60 11.92
C VAL A 31 1.41 14.87 11.66
N PRO A 32 0.24 15.50 11.83
CA PRO A 32 -1.03 14.91 11.44
C PRO A 32 -1.02 14.50 9.96
N SER A 33 -1.54 13.31 9.67
CA SER A 33 -1.76 12.86 8.28
C SER A 33 -2.89 13.65 7.64
N THR A 34 -2.85 13.75 6.32
CA THR A 34 -3.87 14.36 5.47
C THR A 34 -4.43 13.29 4.53
N PRO A 35 -5.48 12.54 4.92
CA PRO A 35 -5.95 11.38 4.17
C PRO A 35 -6.46 11.71 2.75
N GLU A 36 -7.01 12.90 2.57
CA GLU A 36 -7.48 13.42 1.28
C GLU A 36 -6.33 13.60 0.28
N ASP A 37 -5.15 13.98 0.78
CA ASP A 37 -3.92 14.17 0.01
C ASP A 37 -2.71 14.03 0.93
N SER A 38 -2.08 12.85 0.92
CA SER A 38 -0.95 12.54 1.79
C SER A 38 0.30 13.38 1.49
N SER A 39 0.40 13.99 0.31
CA SER A 39 1.56 14.84 -0.05
C SER A 39 1.69 16.05 0.88
N ILE A 40 0.57 16.58 1.38
CA ILE A 40 0.52 17.71 2.31
C ILE A 40 1.15 17.34 3.65
N GLY A 41 0.74 16.21 4.24
CA GLY A 41 1.29 15.69 5.49
C GLY A 41 2.79 15.41 5.39
N VAL A 42 3.24 14.83 4.28
CA VAL A 42 4.67 14.60 4.02
C VAL A 42 5.43 15.93 3.94
N SER A 43 4.92 16.90 3.18
CA SER A 43 5.57 18.22 3.01
C SER A 43 5.69 18.97 4.34
N ASN A 44 4.60 19.02 5.12
CA ASN A 44 4.60 19.62 6.46
C ASN A 44 5.63 18.96 7.39
N GLY A 45 5.77 17.65 7.27
CA GLY A 45 6.76 16.88 8.03
C GLY A 45 8.19 17.22 7.65
N ILE A 46 8.46 17.34 6.35
CA ILE A 46 9.78 17.72 5.81
C ILE A 46 10.15 19.12 6.30
N ASP A 47 9.24 20.09 6.18
CA ASP A 47 9.47 21.46 6.63
C ASP A 47 9.74 21.50 8.14
N ARG A 48 8.99 20.72 8.94
CA ARG A 48 9.17 20.62 10.38
C ARG A 48 10.54 20.06 10.76
N VAL A 49 10.93 18.91 10.21
CA VAL A 49 12.17 18.22 10.58
C VAL A 49 13.41 18.96 10.07
N CYS A 50 13.33 19.57 8.88
CA CYS A 50 14.42 20.40 8.35
C CYS A 50 14.57 21.69 9.16
N GLY A 51 13.47 22.31 9.58
CA GLY A 51 13.49 23.48 10.46
C GLY A 51 14.07 23.18 11.85
N ASP A 52 13.77 22.02 12.43
CA ASP A 52 14.38 21.58 13.70
C ASP A 52 15.87 21.29 13.60
N ALA A 53 16.32 20.83 12.42
CA ALA A 53 17.72 20.49 12.15
C ALA A 53 18.54 21.68 11.63
N ASP A 54 17.91 22.81 11.28
CA ASP A 54 18.50 23.93 10.54
C ASP A 54 19.18 23.47 9.23
N VAL A 55 18.48 22.60 8.48
CA VAL A 55 18.97 21.96 7.24
C VAL A 55 18.17 22.47 6.05
N ASN A 56 18.84 22.73 4.93
CA ASN A 56 18.17 22.99 3.67
C ASN A 56 17.63 21.66 3.09
N PRO A 57 16.33 21.56 2.75
CA PRO A 57 15.78 20.35 2.11
C PRO A 57 16.55 19.90 0.85
N GLY A 58 17.22 20.82 0.14
CA GLY A 58 18.08 20.50 -1.00
C GLY A 58 19.34 19.69 -0.68
N ASP A 59 19.72 19.57 0.61
CA ASP A 59 20.82 18.72 1.07
C ASP A 59 20.41 17.26 1.34
N ILE A 60 19.11 16.94 1.21
CA ILE A 60 18.60 15.58 1.30
C ILE A 60 18.87 14.86 -0.02
N THR A 61 19.67 13.82 0.03
CA THR A 61 20.10 13.07 -1.16
C THR A 61 19.27 11.81 -1.41
N HIS A 62 18.62 11.28 -0.36
CA HIS A 62 17.79 10.09 -0.44
C HIS A 62 16.53 10.22 0.40
N VAL A 63 15.42 9.72 -0.15
CA VAL A 63 14.14 9.62 0.54
C VAL A 63 13.65 8.17 0.51
N MET A 64 13.39 7.62 1.69
CA MET A 64 12.74 6.34 1.90
C MET A 64 11.29 6.60 2.29
N HIS A 65 10.35 6.27 1.40
CA HIS A 65 8.93 6.51 1.63
C HIS A 65 8.20 5.19 1.93
N GLY A 66 7.79 5.04 3.19
CA GLY A 66 6.87 4.02 3.66
C GLY A 66 5.46 4.58 3.80
N THR A 67 4.46 3.74 3.57
CA THR A 67 3.07 4.10 3.80
C THR A 67 2.23 2.88 4.12
N THR A 68 1.22 3.08 4.97
CA THR A 68 0.19 2.08 5.26
C THR A 68 -1.10 2.29 4.47
N VAL A 69 -1.16 3.32 3.61
CA VAL A 69 -2.37 3.67 2.84
C VAL A 69 -2.86 2.47 2.02
N ALA A 70 -1.98 1.82 1.25
CA ALA A 70 -2.37 0.68 0.42
C ALA A 70 -2.96 -0.49 1.23
N THR A 71 -2.34 -0.84 2.36
CA THR A 71 -2.82 -1.91 3.24
C THR A 71 -4.19 -1.55 3.83
N ASN A 72 -4.36 -0.32 4.29
CA ASN A 72 -5.63 0.17 4.83
C ASN A 72 -6.72 0.21 3.75
N THR A 73 -6.41 0.56 2.51
CA THR A 73 -7.34 0.51 1.38
C THR A 73 -7.88 -0.91 1.16
N ILE A 74 -7.02 -1.93 1.26
CA ILE A 74 -7.45 -3.35 1.16
C ILE A 74 -8.32 -3.75 2.36
N LEU A 75 -7.91 -3.41 3.59
CA LEU A 75 -8.64 -3.78 4.80
C LEU A 75 -10.03 -3.13 4.88
N THR A 76 -10.15 -1.88 4.42
CA THR A 76 -11.41 -1.11 4.48
C THR A 76 -12.26 -1.24 3.22
N GLY A 77 -11.73 -1.84 2.15
CA GLY A 77 -12.45 -1.96 0.87
C GLY A 77 -12.73 -0.62 0.18
N THR A 78 -11.96 0.43 0.49
CA THR A 78 -12.14 1.80 -0.02
C THR A 78 -11.43 2.06 -1.36
N GLY A 79 -10.91 1.01 -1.99
CA GLY A 79 -10.23 1.11 -3.28
C GLY A 79 -11.16 1.47 -4.44
N ALA A 80 -10.56 1.63 -5.62
CA ALA A 80 -11.32 1.86 -6.83
C ALA A 80 -12.21 0.65 -7.19
N ARG A 81 -13.33 0.91 -7.88
CA ARG A 81 -14.12 -0.16 -8.49
C ARG A 81 -13.31 -0.82 -9.61
N VAL A 82 -13.04 -2.11 -9.48
CA VAL A 82 -12.26 -2.90 -10.44
C VAL A 82 -13.11 -3.99 -11.10
N GLY A 83 -12.76 -4.31 -12.35
CA GLY A 83 -13.23 -5.50 -13.06
C GLY A 83 -12.08 -6.46 -13.33
N LEU A 84 -12.39 -7.72 -13.59
CA LEU A 84 -11.40 -8.75 -13.92
C LEU A 84 -11.68 -9.29 -15.32
N VAL A 85 -10.63 -9.41 -16.13
CA VAL A 85 -10.68 -10.13 -17.41
C VAL A 85 -10.01 -11.48 -17.20
N THR A 86 -10.71 -12.56 -17.52
CA THR A 86 -10.18 -13.93 -17.43
C THR A 86 -10.25 -14.61 -18.77
N THR A 87 -9.44 -15.65 -18.96
CA THR A 87 -9.60 -16.61 -20.06
C THR A 87 -11.00 -17.26 -20.01
N LYS A 88 -11.60 -17.53 -21.17
CA LYS A 88 -12.90 -18.23 -21.27
C LYS A 88 -12.88 -19.56 -20.50
N GLY A 89 -13.92 -19.77 -19.69
CA GLY A 89 -14.07 -20.88 -18.76
C GLY A 89 -13.56 -20.61 -17.34
N TYR A 90 -12.93 -19.45 -17.08
CA TYR A 90 -12.31 -19.12 -15.79
C TYR A 90 -12.97 -17.94 -15.07
N ARG A 91 -14.16 -17.51 -15.49
CA ARG A 91 -14.89 -16.36 -14.89
C ARG A 91 -14.96 -16.39 -13.36
N GLN A 92 -15.07 -17.57 -12.78
CA GLN A 92 -15.28 -17.77 -11.34
C GLN A 92 -13.98 -18.02 -10.57
N VAL A 93 -12.79 -17.83 -11.16
CA VAL A 93 -11.51 -18.20 -10.53
C VAL A 93 -11.31 -17.61 -9.12
N LEU A 94 -11.68 -16.35 -8.88
CA LEU A 94 -11.60 -15.73 -7.55
C LEU A 94 -12.70 -16.23 -6.59
N GLN A 95 -13.87 -16.62 -7.12
CA GLN A 95 -14.95 -17.22 -6.33
C GLN A 95 -14.59 -18.63 -5.87
N ILE A 96 -13.82 -19.37 -6.66
CA ILE A 96 -13.30 -20.69 -6.28
C ILE A 96 -12.09 -20.54 -5.35
N ALA A 97 -11.21 -19.56 -5.62
CA ALA A 97 -10.00 -19.29 -4.83
C ALA A 97 -9.20 -20.55 -4.46
N ARG A 98 -9.06 -21.48 -5.43
CA ARG A 98 -8.37 -22.77 -5.25
C ARG A 98 -8.90 -23.63 -4.08
N SER A 99 -10.18 -23.49 -3.74
CA SER A 99 -10.79 -24.15 -2.59
C SER A 99 -10.09 -23.84 -1.26
N PHE A 100 -9.37 -22.72 -1.18
CA PHE A 100 -8.69 -22.31 0.04
C PHE A 100 -9.73 -21.90 1.08
N VAL A 101 -9.64 -22.51 2.26
CA VAL A 101 -10.41 -22.16 3.44
C VAL A 101 -9.43 -21.92 4.58
N PRO A 102 -9.41 -20.72 5.19
CA PRO A 102 -8.54 -20.45 6.33
C PRO A 102 -8.86 -21.35 7.53
N GLY A 103 -7.83 -21.79 8.25
CA GLY A 103 -7.96 -22.57 9.48
C GLY A 103 -7.68 -24.07 9.32
N GLY A 104 -7.86 -24.83 10.41
CA GLY A 104 -7.72 -26.29 10.41
C GLY A 104 -8.94 -27.02 9.83
N LEU A 105 -9.03 -28.33 10.08
CA LEU A 105 -10.07 -29.22 9.53
C LEU A 105 -11.53 -28.76 9.75
N GLY A 106 -11.80 -27.89 10.72
CA GLY A 106 -13.14 -27.33 11.00
C GLY A 106 -13.43 -25.95 10.39
N GLY A 107 -12.47 -25.30 9.73
CA GLY A 107 -12.60 -23.90 9.27
C GLY A 107 -13.77 -23.67 8.33
N TRP A 108 -14.07 -24.64 7.45
CA TRP A 108 -15.14 -24.58 6.45
C TRP A 108 -16.55 -24.49 7.02
N VAL A 109 -16.78 -24.98 8.25
CA VAL A 109 -18.11 -24.96 8.90
C VAL A 109 -18.55 -23.53 9.24
N ILE A 110 -17.59 -22.66 9.56
CA ILE A 110 -17.84 -21.28 10.01
C ILE A 110 -17.29 -20.24 9.03
N TYR A 111 -16.69 -20.66 7.93
CA TYR A 111 -16.04 -19.75 7.01
C TYR A 111 -17.07 -18.99 6.19
N ASN A 112 -17.19 -17.69 6.46
CA ASN A 112 -17.92 -16.76 5.60
C ASN A 112 -16.94 -16.11 4.63
N LYS A 113 -17.01 -16.48 3.36
CA LYS A 113 -16.11 -15.97 2.33
C LYS A 113 -16.46 -14.51 2.00
N SER A 114 -15.51 -13.61 2.23
CA SER A 114 -15.62 -12.22 1.79
C SER A 114 -15.72 -12.12 0.27
N LEU A 115 -16.44 -11.10 -0.21
CA LEU A 115 -16.51 -10.80 -1.63
C LEU A 115 -15.09 -10.53 -2.18
N PRO A 116 -14.74 -11.06 -3.36
CA PRO A 116 -13.48 -10.73 -4.00
C PRO A 116 -13.42 -9.25 -4.39
N ILE A 117 -12.20 -8.71 -4.47
CA ILE A 117 -11.93 -7.31 -4.83
C ILE A 117 -12.58 -6.95 -6.19
N ALA A 118 -12.56 -7.87 -7.16
CA ALA A 118 -13.34 -7.77 -8.39
C ALA A 118 -14.62 -8.63 -8.27
N PRO A 119 -15.82 -8.00 -8.21
CA PRO A 119 -17.08 -8.74 -8.16
C PRO A 119 -17.31 -9.56 -9.42
N LEU A 120 -17.99 -10.71 -9.30
CA LEU A 120 -18.30 -11.59 -10.43
C LEU A 120 -19.12 -10.88 -11.53
N ALA A 121 -19.95 -9.91 -11.14
CA ALA A 121 -20.72 -9.07 -12.07
C ALA A 121 -19.84 -8.16 -12.93
N LEU A 122 -18.62 -7.86 -12.48
CA LEU A 122 -17.61 -7.07 -13.21
C LEU A 122 -16.48 -7.95 -13.77
N THR A 123 -16.66 -9.27 -13.76
CA THR A 123 -15.72 -10.22 -14.38
C THR A 123 -16.21 -10.64 -15.75
N ILE A 124 -15.39 -10.38 -16.77
CA ILE A 124 -15.64 -10.74 -18.17
C ILE A 124 -14.62 -11.77 -18.66
N GLU A 125 -14.98 -12.47 -19.73
CA GLU A 125 -14.15 -13.51 -20.34
C GLU A 125 -13.64 -13.06 -21.70
N ALA A 126 -12.35 -13.27 -21.95
CA ALA A 126 -11.73 -13.15 -23.26
C ALA A 126 -11.71 -14.52 -23.95
N ASP A 127 -12.06 -14.57 -25.24
CA ASP A 127 -11.96 -15.78 -26.06
C ASP A 127 -10.51 -15.97 -26.51
N GLU A 128 -9.68 -16.41 -25.56
CA GLU A 128 -8.25 -16.64 -25.73
C GLU A 128 -7.83 -17.92 -24.99
N ARG A 129 -6.67 -18.46 -25.33
CA ARG A 129 -6.05 -19.61 -24.65
C ARG A 129 -4.56 -19.59 -24.95
N VAL A 130 -3.77 -19.88 -23.92
CA VAL A 130 -2.35 -20.24 -24.04
C VAL A 130 -2.13 -21.59 -23.33
N GLY A 131 -1.42 -22.51 -23.97
CA GLY A 131 -1.03 -23.82 -23.48
C GLY A 131 0.02 -23.73 -22.37
N ALA A 132 0.22 -24.83 -21.63
CA ALA A 132 1.21 -24.88 -20.56
C ALA A 132 2.67 -24.74 -21.06
N ASP A 133 2.89 -25.00 -22.34
CA ASP A 133 4.15 -24.81 -23.08
C ASP A 133 4.25 -23.44 -23.77
N GLY A 134 3.25 -22.58 -23.61
CA GLY A 134 3.18 -21.26 -24.27
C GLY A 134 2.60 -21.29 -25.68
N SER A 135 2.11 -22.43 -26.16
CA SER A 135 1.39 -22.55 -27.44
C SER A 135 0.02 -21.88 -27.46
#